data_AF-A0A1W7D1C3-F1
#
_entry.id   AF-A0A1W7D1C3-F1
#
_cell.length_a   1.000
_cell.length_b   1.000
_cell.length_c   1.000
_cell.angle_alpha   90.00
_cell.angle_beta   90.00
_cell.angle_gamma   90.00
#
_symmetry.space_group_name_H-M   'P 1'
#
loop_
_entity.id
_entity.type
_entity.pdbx_description
1 polymer ?
#
loop_
_entity_poly.entity_id
_entity_poly.type
_entity_poly.pdbx_seq_one_letter_code
_entity_poly.pdbx_strand_id
1 'polypeptide(L)'
;MARARPAVPRRRVHRGPGCGVRRGAGVLQDELGRPGAADPPDRLGEADVILTAHQPAYLPWLGYFAKIARADAFVVHDLSRFDRRGTVNRNRIATANGPQWLTVPVSHTDLRADAVLRDIRIVDDGWATRHWRTIQMAYRRAPYFAAHADFLDSYYRGTYETIAELCAPFTDYCLDVLGLPRPVARTSAMDLPEFDRTTIIPLLSEALDAHTFIAGPQAPNYLEPERIGDRVKVEIFDYRHPVYPQLRPGFVSHLSVLDLLMNCGPDSGRIIRGEM
;
A
#
# COMPACT_ATOMS: atom_id res chain seq x y z
N MET A 1 31.18 49.12 -29.57
CA MET A 1 30.92 49.60 -28.19
C MET A 1 30.83 48.40 -27.25
N ALA A 2 31.96 47.97 -26.70
CA ALA A 2 32.04 46.90 -25.70
C ALA A 2 32.18 47.56 -24.32
N ARG A 3 31.24 47.28 -23.40
CA ARG A 3 31.31 47.79 -22.01
C ARG A 3 31.88 46.71 -21.10
N ALA A 4 33.06 47.01 -20.54
CA ALA A 4 33.73 46.24 -19.50
C ALA A 4 32.95 46.30 -18.17
N ARG A 5 32.91 45.18 -17.44
CA ARG A 5 32.36 45.10 -16.07
C ARG A 5 33.47 45.38 -15.05
N PRO A 6 33.23 46.16 -13.97
CA PRO A 6 34.24 46.41 -12.94
C PRO A 6 34.27 45.30 -11.88
N ALA A 7 35.47 45.06 -11.35
CA ALA A 7 35.77 44.08 -10.30
C ALA A 7 35.34 44.56 -8.90
N VAL A 8 34.87 43.62 -8.07
CA VAL A 8 34.47 43.85 -6.67
C VAL A 8 35.61 43.41 -5.73
N PRO A 9 35.99 44.19 -4.70
CA PRO A 9 37.12 43.87 -3.84
C PRO A 9 36.76 42.88 -2.72
N ARG A 10 37.70 41.96 -2.44
CA ARG A 10 37.61 40.97 -1.36
C ARG A 10 37.85 41.64 0.01
N ARG A 11 36.89 41.56 0.93
CA ARG A 11 37.08 41.91 2.35
C ARG A 11 37.74 40.76 3.11
N ARG A 12 38.85 41.06 3.79
CA ARG A 12 39.50 40.22 4.81
C ARG A 12 38.65 40.24 6.09
N VAL A 13 38.42 39.07 6.69
CA VAL A 13 37.84 38.94 8.04
C VAL A 13 38.92 38.42 8.98
N HIS A 14 39.10 39.14 10.10
CA HIS A 14 40.02 38.86 11.19
C HIS A 14 39.70 37.55 11.92
N ARG A 15 40.74 36.79 12.28
CA ARG A 15 40.67 35.67 13.24
C ARG A 15 40.85 36.21 14.67
N GLY A 16 39.96 35.80 15.56
CA GLY A 16 40.11 35.87 17.03
C GLY A 16 39.81 34.49 17.66
N PRO A 17 40.31 34.19 18.87
CA PRO A 17 40.57 32.81 19.30
C PRO A 17 39.43 32.17 20.11
N GLY A 18 39.11 30.92 19.73
CA GLY A 18 39.00 29.72 20.57
C GLY A 18 38.21 29.73 21.89
N CYS A 19 37.06 29.05 21.88
CA CYS A 19 36.59 28.10 22.91
C CYS A 19 35.37 27.38 22.29
N GLY A 20 35.23 26.07 22.16
CA GLY A 20 35.85 24.94 22.81
C GLY A 20 34.76 23.90 23.10
N VAL A 21 34.15 23.30 22.06
CA VAL A 21 33.31 22.09 22.23
C VAL A 21 33.59 21.12 21.08
N ARG A 22 33.85 19.87 21.49
CA ARG A 22 34.54 18.79 20.80
C ARG A 22 33.77 18.32 19.55
N ARG A 23 34.45 18.32 18.39
CA ARG A 23 34.08 17.50 17.23
C ARG A 23 34.79 16.15 17.36
N GLY A 24 34.05 15.13 17.74
CA GLY A 24 34.41 13.75 17.44
C GLY A 24 33.82 13.40 16.08
N ALA A 25 34.59 13.61 15.02
CA ALA A 25 34.30 13.04 13.70
C ALA A 25 34.78 11.59 13.73
N GLY A 26 33.88 10.67 14.08
CA GLY A 26 34.02 9.25 13.77
C GLY A 26 33.33 9.01 12.45
N VAL A 27 34.11 8.76 11.42
CA VAL A 27 33.64 8.21 10.15
C VAL A 27 33.12 6.80 10.44
N LEU A 28 31.81 6.62 10.37
CA LEU A 28 31.19 5.31 10.15
C LEU A 28 30.58 5.36 8.76
N GLN A 29 31.41 4.95 7.79
CA GLN A 29 30.91 4.36 6.56
C GLN A 29 30.39 2.95 6.89
N ASP A 30 29.43 2.53 6.07
CA ASP A 30 28.77 1.22 6.02
C ASP A 30 27.73 0.89 7.10
N GLU A 31 26.51 0.72 6.60
CA GLU A 31 25.44 -0.24 6.97
C GLU A 31 24.02 0.34 6.82
N LEU A 32 23.77 1.06 5.73
CA LEU A 32 22.41 1.11 5.15
C LEU A 32 22.24 -0.11 4.26
N GLY A 33 21.89 -1.23 4.90
CA GLY A 33 21.43 -2.42 4.22
C GLY A 33 20.33 -2.05 3.23
N ARG A 34 20.59 -2.31 1.94
CA ARG A 34 19.53 -2.37 0.93
C ARG A 34 18.42 -3.28 1.48
N PRO A 35 17.12 -2.94 1.36
CA PRO A 35 16.11 -3.96 1.52
C PRO A 35 16.45 -5.04 0.49
N GLY A 36 16.87 -6.21 0.98
CA GLY A 36 17.16 -7.34 0.14
C GLY A 36 15.93 -7.59 -0.72
N ALA A 37 16.10 -7.62 -2.04
CA ALA A 37 15.22 -8.40 -2.87
C ALA A 37 15.21 -9.79 -2.22
N ALA A 38 14.08 -10.19 -1.64
CA ALA A 38 13.94 -11.57 -1.22
C ALA A 38 14.20 -12.41 -2.48
N ASP A 39 15.15 -13.33 -2.39
CA ASP A 39 15.35 -14.32 -3.43
C ASP A 39 13.98 -14.97 -3.71
N PRO A 40 13.64 -15.24 -4.99
CA PRO A 40 12.42 -15.96 -5.30
C PRO A 40 12.42 -17.25 -4.48
N PRO A 41 11.28 -17.61 -3.84
CA PRO A 41 11.24 -18.75 -2.94
C PRO A 41 11.78 -20.00 -3.64
N ASP A 42 12.63 -20.75 -2.94
CA ASP A 42 13.05 -22.10 -3.35
C ASP A 42 11.83 -22.87 -3.85
N ARG A 43 11.94 -23.43 -5.06
CA ARG A 43 10.85 -24.05 -5.83
C ARG A 43 9.87 -24.79 -4.90
N LEU A 44 8.71 -24.19 -4.69
CA LEU A 44 7.57 -24.80 -4.01
C LEU A 44 7.20 -26.04 -4.84
N GLY A 45 7.45 -27.24 -4.33
CA GLY A 45 7.28 -28.47 -5.12
C GLY A 45 5.83 -28.67 -5.59
N GLU A 46 5.64 -29.06 -6.85
CA GLU A 46 4.46 -29.64 -7.55
C GLU A 46 3.02 -29.19 -7.21
N ALA A 47 2.82 -28.25 -6.28
CA ALA A 47 1.55 -27.67 -5.94
C ALA A 47 1.29 -26.48 -6.85
N ASP A 48 0.10 -26.43 -7.46
CA ASP A 48 -0.37 -25.27 -8.23
C ASP A 48 -0.30 -24.01 -7.35
N VAL A 49 0.71 -23.17 -7.56
CA VAL A 49 0.84 -21.89 -6.86
C VAL A 49 -0.32 -20.99 -7.30
N ILE A 50 -1.11 -20.52 -6.32
CA ILE A 50 -2.21 -19.60 -6.56
C ILE A 50 -1.72 -18.17 -6.38
N LEU A 51 -1.84 -17.36 -7.42
CA LEU A 51 -1.44 -15.96 -7.41
C LEU A 51 -2.65 -15.03 -7.36
N THR A 52 -2.52 -13.90 -6.67
CA THR A 52 -3.41 -12.75 -6.93
C THR A 52 -2.62 -11.46 -6.96
N ALA A 53 -3.11 -10.49 -7.74
CA ALA A 53 -2.55 -9.14 -7.78
C ALA A 53 -3.61 -8.09 -7.50
N HIS A 54 -3.20 -6.96 -6.93
CA HIS A 54 -4.08 -5.80 -6.76
C HIS A 54 -3.26 -4.51 -6.74
N GLN A 55 -3.85 -3.43 -7.23
CA GLN A 55 -3.32 -2.08 -7.02
C GLN A 55 -3.09 -1.80 -5.52
N PRO A 56 -2.04 -1.05 -5.13
CA PRO A 56 -1.96 -0.45 -3.80
C PRO A 56 -3.28 0.21 -3.39
N ALA A 57 -3.62 0.13 -2.10
CA ALA A 57 -4.84 0.73 -1.58
C ALA A 57 -4.61 1.37 -0.20
N TYR A 58 -4.98 2.64 -0.06
CA TYR A 58 -4.95 3.35 1.21
C TYR A 58 -6.09 2.86 2.09
N LEU A 59 -5.74 2.33 3.26
CA LEU A 59 -6.67 1.73 4.22
C LEU A 59 -7.61 0.69 3.56
N PRO A 60 -7.11 -0.42 2.98
CA PRO A 60 -7.89 -1.31 2.11
C PRO A 60 -9.17 -1.86 2.75
N TRP A 61 -10.13 -2.29 1.94
CA TRP A 61 -11.37 -2.94 2.39
C TRP A 61 -11.15 -4.43 2.67
N LEU A 62 -12.09 -5.08 3.38
CA LEU A 62 -11.98 -6.49 3.78
C LEU A 62 -11.76 -7.44 2.60
N GLY A 63 -12.49 -7.22 1.50
CA GLY A 63 -12.39 -8.03 0.27
C GLY A 63 -11.00 -8.02 -0.38
N TYR A 64 -10.18 -7.00 -0.13
CA TYR A 64 -8.78 -6.97 -0.56
C TYR A 64 -8.01 -8.12 0.10
N PHE A 65 -8.13 -8.24 1.43
CA PHE A 65 -7.47 -9.28 2.21
C PHE A 65 -8.16 -10.64 2.09
N ALA A 66 -9.48 -10.69 1.91
CA ALA A 66 -10.20 -11.94 1.65
C ALA A 66 -9.74 -12.59 0.33
N LYS A 67 -9.40 -11.78 -0.68
CA LYS A 67 -8.81 -12.28 -1.92
C LYS A 67 -7.39 -12.79 -1.70
N ILE A 68 -6.56 -12.02 -0.99
CA ILE A 68 -5.19 -12.43 -0.64
C ILE A 68 -5.20 -13.72 0.19
N ALA A 69 -6.17 -13.91 1.07
CA ALA A 69 -6.27 -15.10 1.90
C ALA A 69 -6.49 -16.40 1.10
N ARG A 70 -7.00 -16.30 -0.14
CA ARG A 70 -7.19 -17.44 -1.06
C ARG A 70 -5.99 -17.71 -1.98
N ALA A 71 -4.94 -16.88 -1.92
CA ALA A 71 -3.77 -17.00 -2.77
C ALA A 71 -2.52 -17.33 -1.95
N ASP A 72 -1.57 -18.02 -2.58
CA ASP A 72 -0.28 -18.37 -2.00
C ASP A 72 0.71 -17.21 -2.05
N ALA A 73 0.63 -16.40 -3.11
CA ALA A 73 1.43 -15.19 -3.28
C ALA A 73 0.56 -13.98 -3.65
N PHE A 74 1.03 -12.79 -3.27
CA PHE A 74 0.38 -11.53 -3.57
C PHE A 74 1.30 -10.56 -4.32
N VAL A 75 0.81 -9.99 -5.41
CA VAL A 75 1.53 -8.93 -6.14
C VAL A 75 0.82 -7.60 -5.97
N VAL A 76 1.55 -6.63 -5.41
CA VAL A 76 1.15 -5.22 -5.44
C VAL A 76 1.43 -4.67 -6.84
N HIS A 77 0.35 -4.41 -7.58
CA HIS A 77 0.41 -3.92 -8.95
C HIS A 77 0.54 -2.39 -9.01
N ASP A 78 1.69 -1.88 -8.59
CA ASP A 78 2.03 -0.45 -8.52
C ASP A 78 2.39 0.20 -9.86
N LEU A 79 2.59 -0.59 -10.92
CA LEU A 79 2.71 -0.10 -12.30
C LEU A 79 1.35 0.04 -13.01
N SER A 80 0.25 -0.24 -12.33
CA SER A 80 -1.08 0.02 -12.88
C SER A 80 -1.37 1.53 -12.97
N ARG A 81 -2.23 1.92 -13.91
CA ARG A 81 -2.63 3.32 -14.09
C ARG A 81 -3.42 3.83 -12.88
N PHE A 82 -3.18 5.09 -12.51
CA PHE A 82 -3.98 5.79 -11.51
C PHE A 82 -5.37 6.13 -12.06
N ASP A 83 -6.43 5.65 -11.41
CA ASP A 83 -7.80 6.06 -11.71
C ASP A 83 -8.26 7.17 -10.74
N ARG A 84 -8.52 8.35 -11.30
CA ARG A 84 -9.01 9.54 -10.57
C ARG A 84 -10.37 9.32 -9.90
N ARG A 85 -11.18 8.40 -10.41
CA ARG A 85 -12.49 8.04 -9.85
C ARG A 85 -12.39 6.85 -8.88
N GLY A 86 -11.24 6.19 -8.86
CA GLY A 86 -10.96 5.03 -8.04
C GLY A 86 -10.91 5.33 -6.54
N THR A 87 -10.50 4.30 -5.80
CA THR A 87 -10.41 4.31 -4.34
C THR A 87 -9.00 4.04 -3.83
N VAL A 88 -7.99 4.07 -4.70
CA VAL A 88 -6.59 3.81 -4.32
C VAL A 88 -6.12 4.76 -3.20
N ASN A 89 -6.46 6.04 -3.29
CA ASN A 89 -6.06 7.06 -2.32
C ASN A 89 -7.14 7.39 -1.27
N ARG A 90 -8.20 6.59 -1.15
CA ARG A 90 -9.29 6.89 -0.22
C ARG A 90 -10.08 5.67 0.21
N ASN A 91 -10.51 5.66 1.47
CA ASN A 91 -11.51 4.70 1.94
C ASN A 91 -12.42 5.34 3.00
N ARG A 92 -13.47 4.64 3.39
CA ARG A 92 -14.41 5.05 4.41
C ARG A 92 -14.12 4.38 5.74
N ILE A 93 -14.39 5.12 6.82
CA ILE A 93 -14.42 4.61 8.19
C ILE A 93 -15.78 4.90 8.83
N ALA A 94 -16.16 4.14 9.84
CA ALA A 94 -17.37 4.40 10.61
C ALA A 94 -17.13 5.55 11.61
N THR A 95 -17.95 6.59 11.58
CA THR A 95 -17.91 7.69 12.57
C THR A 95 -19.26 7.83 13.28
N ALA A 96 -19.32 8.71 14.28
CA ALA A 96 -20.58 9.00 14.98
C ALA A 96 -21.67 9.59 14.07
N ASN A 97 -21.26 10.24 12.98
CA ASN A 97 -22.16 10.87 12.01
C ASN A 97 -22.35 9.99 10.76
N GLY A 98 -22.04 8.69 10.85
CA GLY A 98 -22.07 7.76 9.73
C GLY A 98 -20.72 7.58 9.03
N PRO A 99 -20.71 6.91 7.86
CA PRO A 99 -19.48 6.60 7.13
C PRO A 99 -18.82 7.88 6.60
N GLN A 100 -17.53 8.07 6.87
CA GLN A 100 -16.76 9.23 6.43
C GLN A 100 -15.60 8.80 5.54
N TRP A 101 -15.44 9.49 4.41
CA TRP A 101 -14.25 9.33 3.55
C TRP A 101 -13.01 9.95 4.18
N LEU A 102 -11.92 9.20 4.15
CA LEU A 102 -10.55 9.69 4.34
C LEU A 102 -9.87 9.63 2.98
N THR A 103 -9.43 10.78 2.45
CA THR A 103 -8.83 10.90 1.12
C THR A 103 -7.45 11.51 1.24
N VAL A 104 -6.43 10.77 0.81
CA VAL A 104 -5.05 11.26 0.72
C VAL A 104 -4.97 12.16 -0.52
N PRO A 105 -4.64 13.45 -0.35
CA PRO A 105 -4.45 14.34 -1.49
C PRO A 105 -3.22 13.94 -2.30
N VAL A 106 -3.38 13.90 -3.62
CA VAL A 106 -2.33 13.54 -4.57
C VAL A 106 -2.10 14.68 -5.56
N SER A 107 -0.88 14.77 -6.08
CA SER A 107 -0.46 15.83 -7.00
C SER A 107 -1.25 15.78 -8.31
N HIS A 108 -2.00 16.84 -8.60
CA HIS A 108 -2.77 16.92 -9.84
C HIS A 108 -1.91 17.04 -11.10
N THR A 109 -0.68 17.57 -10.98
CA THR A 109 0.26 17.69 -12.11
C THR A 109 0.79 16.34 -12.57
N ASP A 110 0.77 15.35 -11.68
CA ASP A 110 1.27 14.00 -11.97
C ASP A 110 0.18 13.13 -12.62
N LEU A 111 -1.06 13.61 -12.72
CA LEU A 111 -2.21 12.89 -13.26
C LEU A 111 -2.28 12.98 -14.79
N ARG A 112 -1.18 12.60 -15.46
CA ARG A 112 -1.15 12.32 -16.91
C ARG A 112 -1.85 11.01 -17.24
N ALA A 113 -2.25 10.82 -18.50
CA ALA A 113 -3.08 9.67 -18.93
C ALA A 113 -2.41 8.29 -18.70
N ASP A 114 -1.08 8.26 -18.64
CA ASP A 114 -0.20 7.11 -18.44
C ASP A 114 0.45 7.06 -17.06
N ALA A 115 0.02 7.93 -16.13
CA ALA A 115 0.57 7.93 -14.78
C ALA A 115 0.28 6.61 -14.06
N VAL A 116 1.34 5.98 -13.56
CA VAL A 116 1.27 4.75 -12.78
C VAL A 116 1.30 5.03 -11.28
N LEU A 117 0.70 4.16 -10.48
CA LEU A 117 0.53 4.37 -9.04
C LEU A 117 1.84 4.62 -8.29
N ARG A 118 2.93 3.96 -8.68
CA ARG A 118 4.25 4.18 -8.10
C ARG A 118 4.70 5.64 -8.16
N ASP A 119 4.34 6.36 -9.23
CA ASP A 119 4.87 7.71 -9.48
C ASP A 119 3.91 8.82 -8.99
N ILE A 120 2.74 8.46 -8.43
CA ILE A 120 1.75 9.43 -7.95
C ILE A 120 2.18 9.99 -6.60
N ARG A 121 2.66 11.24 -6.60
CA ARG A 121 3.09 11.92 -5.38
C ARG A 121 1.94 12.36 -4.50
N ILE A 122 2.17 12.27 -3.20
CA ILE A 122 1.26 12.78 -2.16
C ILE A 122 1.51 14.29 -1.98
N VAL A 123 0.45 15.05 -1.75
CA VAL A 123 0.55 16.46 -1.36
C VAL A 123 0.42 16.53 0.15
N ASP A 124 1.44 17.03 0.85
CA ASP A 124 1.28 17.27 2.29
C ASP A 124 0.52 18.58 2.55
N ASP A 125 -0.76 18.46 2.85
CA ASP A 125 -1.63 19.55 3.29
C ASP A 125 -2.03 19.39 4.78
N GLY A 126 -1.34 18.52 5.53
CA GLY A 126 -1.71 18.12 6.89
C GLY A 126 -2.74 16.98 6.97
N TRP A 127 -3.02 16.28 5.86
CA TRP A 127 -3.97 15.16 5.81
C TRP A 127 -3.69 14.09 6.85
N ALA A 128 -2.42 13.74 7.09
CA ALA A 128 -2.05 12.64 7.99
C ALA A 128 -2.52 12.92 9.43
N THR A 129 -2.28 14.15 9.90
CA THR A 129 -2.75 14.62 11.21
C THR A 129 -4.28 14.63 11.29
N ARG A 130 -4.97 15.09 10.23
CA ARG A 130 -6.45 15.10 10.21
C ARG A 130 -7.04 13.69 10.20
N HIS A 131 -6.48 12.79 9.40
CA HIS A 131 -6.92 11.40 9.31
C HIS A 131 -6.72 10.69 10.64
N TRP A 132 -5.53 10.82 11.24
CA TRP A 132 -5.25 10.18 12.52
C TRP A 132 -6.17 10.64 13.64
N ARG A 133 -6.40 11.96 13.77
CA ARG A 133 -7.36 12.53 14.73
C ARG A 133 -8.78 11.99 14.50
N THR A 134 -9.19 11.88 13.23
CA THR A 134 -10.51 11.34 12.88
C THR A 134 -10.63 9.88 13.32
N ILE A 135 -9.61 9.06 13.07
CA ILE A 135 -9.59 7.64 13.46
C ILE A 135 -9.64 7.50 14.99
N GLN A 136 -8.87 8.29 15.73
CA GLN A 136 -8.92 8.31 17.18
C GLN A 136 -10.33 8.67 17.68
N MET A 137 -10.96 9.71 17.13
CA MET A 137 -12.33 10.08 17.52
C MET A 137 -13.36 8.99 17.17
N ALA A 138 -13.17 8.30 16.04
CA ALA A 138 -14.06 7.25 15.57
C ALA A 138 -13.97 5.99 16.44
N TYR A 139 -12.75 5.58 16.80
CA TYR A 139 -12.45 4.24 17.30
C TYR A 139 -11.82 4.17 18.69
N ARG A 140 -11.48 5.27 19.38
CA ARG A 140 -10.82 5.19 20.71
C ARG A 140 -11.55 4.36 21.77
N ARG A 141 -12.85 4.10 21.59
CA ARG A 141 -13.68 3.28 22.48
C ARG A 141 -13.91 1.85 21.97
N ALA A 142 -13.37 1.52 20.80
CA ALA A 142 -13.46 0.18 20.23
C ALA A 142 -12.57 -0.78 21.05
N PRO A 143 -13.00 -2.04 21.26
CA PRO A 143 -12.32 -2.98 22.15
C PRO A 143 -10.83 -3.18 21.85
N TYR A 144 -10.45 -3.10 20.57
CA TYR A 144 -9.09 -3.39 20.13
C TYR A 144 -8.31 -2.15 19.66
N PHE A 145 -8.84 -0.94 19.87
CA PHE A 145 -8.13 0.28 19.46
C PHE A 145 -6.73 0.39 20.05
N ALA A 146 -6.58 0.11 21.35
CA ALA A 146 -5.29 0.20 22.02
C ALA A 146 -4.24 -0.76 21.41
N ALA A 147 -4.66 -1.93 20.91
CA ALA A 147 -3.75 -2.90 20.29
C ALA A 147 -3.15 -2.44 18.95
N HIS A 148 -3.82 -1.49 18.28
CA HIS A 148 -3.42 -0.98 16.96
C HIS A 148 -2.93 0.48 16.99
N ALA A 149 -3.15 1.19 18.10
CA ALA A 149 -2.93 2.63 18.20
C ALA A 149 -1.47 3.05 17.95
N ASP A 150 -0.50 2.31 18.49
CA ASP A 150 0.92 2.64 18.37
C ASP A 150 1.41 2.51 16.93
N PHE A 151 1.02 1.43 16.24
CA PHE A 151 1.30 1.28 14.81
C PHE A 151 0.70 2.44 14.00
N LEU A 152 -0.56 2.78 14.26
CA LEU A 152 -1.24 3.85 13.51
C LEU A 152 -0.63 5.22 13.78
N ASP A 153 -0.25 5.54 15.02
CA ASP A 153 0.44 6.79 15.35
C ASP A 153 1.77 6.89 14.61
N SER A 154 2.57 5.81 14.61
CA SER A 154 3.82 5.74 13.84
C SER A 154 3.57 5.87 12.34
N TYR A 155 2.58 5.14 11.80
CA TYR A 155 2.21 5.17 10.39
C TYR A 155 1.84 6.59 9.93
N TYR A 156 1.04 7.32 10.70
CA TYR A 156 0.63 8.69 10.36
C TYR A 156 1.69 9.76 10.66
N ARG A 157 2.72 9.45 11.44
CA ARG A 157 3.93 10.29 11.60
C ARG A 157 4.97 10.03 10.53
N GLY A 158 4.88 8.90 9.83
CA GLY A 158 5.75 8.55 8.70
C GLY A 158 5.69 9.57 7.58
N THR A 159 6.78 9.63 6.81
CA THR A 159 6.86 10.43 5.57
C THR A 159 6.85 9.48 4.39
N TYR A 160 6.02 9.78 3.40
CA TYR A 160 5.86 8.97 2.19
C TYR A 160 5.82 9.92 0.99
N GLU A 161 6.60 9.64 -0.04
CA GLU A 161 6.65 10.50 -1.23
C GLU A 161 5.46 10.19 -2.16
N THR A 162 5.11 8.89 -2.28
CA THR A 162 4.12 8.40 -3.24
C THR A 162 2.97 7.64 -2.59
N ILE A 163 1.84 7.54 -3.30
CA ILE A 163 0.70 6.75 -2.81
C ILE A 163 1.05 5.28 -2.64
N ALA A 164 1.90 4.72 -3.49
CA ALA A 164 2.33 3.32 -3.39
C ALA A 164 3.15 3.08 -2.12
N GLU A 165 4.09 3.99 -1.81
CA GLU A 165 4.88 3.95 -0.57
C GLU A 165 4.01 4.06 0.67
N LEU A 166 3.02 4.95 0.67
CA LEU A 166 2.07 5.08 1.78
C LEU A 166 1.27 3.79 2.01
N CYS A 167 0.82 3.12 0.96
CA CYS A 167 -0.03 1.93 1.10
C CYS A 167 0.73 0.71 1.66
N ALA A 168 2.03 0.60 1.40
CA ALA A 168 2.83 -0.59 1.71
C ALA A 168 2.84 -0.95 3.20
N PRO A 169 3.30 -0.11 4.14
CA PRO A 169 3.43 -0.50 5.55
C PRO A 169 2.08 -0.83 6.19
N PHE A 170 0.98 -0.19 5.77
CA PHE A 170 -0.36 -0.53 6.24
C PHE A 170 -0.83 -1.90 5.74
N THR A 171 -0.50 -2.24 4.48
CA THR A 171 -0.82 -3.55 3.91
C THR A 171 -0.04 -4.64 4.64
N ASP A 172 1.26 -4.45 4.83
CA ASP A 172 2.14 -5.40 5.51
C ASP A 172 1.69 -5.63 6.95
N TYR A 173 1.35 -4.56 7.67
CA TYR A 173 0.78 -4.65 9.02
C TYR A 173 -0.52 -5.45 9.05
N CYS A 174 -1.42 -5.21 8.10
CA CYS A 174 -2.68 -5.95 8.02
C CYS A 174 -2.45 -7.44 7.73
N LEU A 175 -1.51 -7.78 6.84
CA LEU A 175 -1.18 -9.19 6.56
C LEU A 175 -0.71 -9.92 7.83
N ASP A 176 0.11 -9.26 8.64
CA ASP A 176 0.58 -9.80 9.92
C ASP A 176 -0.58 -10.00 10.92
N VAL A 177 -1.31 -8.94 11.27
CA VAL A 177 -2.34 -9.01 12.31
C VAL A 177 -3.58 -9.82 11.92
N LEU A 178 -3.81 -10.06 10.62
CA LEU A 178 -4.86 -10.94 10.12
C LEU A 178 -4.44 -12.41 10.07
N GLY A 179 -3.17 -12.72 10.37
CA GLY A 179 -2.62 -14.07 10.23
C GLY A 179 -2.59 -14.52 8.78
N LEU A 180 -2.19 -13.63 7.87
CA LEU A 180 -2.05 -13.86 6.43
C LEU A 180 -0.60 -13.59 5.95
N PRO A 181 0.44 -14.16 6.59
CA PRO A 181 1.80 -14.01 6.08
C PRO A 181 1.88 -14.68 4.70
N ARG A 182 2.20 -13.90 3.67
CA ARG A 182 2.33 -14.35 2.28
C ARG A 182 3.53 -13.66 1.64
N PRO A 183 4.21 -14.30 0.67
CA PRO A 183 5.13 -13.60 -0.21
C PRO A 183 4.45 -12.42 -0.90
N VAL A 184 5.03 -11.23 -0.75
CA VAL A 184 4.56 -10.01 -1.40
C VAL A 184 5.60 -9.52 -2.38
N ALA A 185 5.23 -9.40 -3.64
CA ALA A 185 6.07 -8.81 -4.68
C ALA A 185 5.43 -7.53 -5.24
N ARG A 186 6.21 -6.74 -5.98
CA ARG A 186 5.76 -5.49 -6.59
C ARG A 186 6.06 -5.51 -8.08
N THR A 187 5.13 -5.05 -8.90
CA THR A 187 5.38 -4.99 -10.35
C THR A 187 6.55 -4.09 -10.72
N SER A 188 6.78 -3.03 -9.96
CA SER A 188 7.93 -2.14 -10.17
C SER A 188 9.29 -2.73 -9.85
N ALA A 189 9.33 -3.87 -9.14
CA ALA A 189 10.55 -4.60 -8.82
C ALA A 189 10.79 -5.81 -9.74
N MET A 190 9.91 -6.03 -10.72
CA MET A 190 9.99 -7.13 -11.67
C MET A 190 10.45 -6.62 -13.04
N ASP A 191 11.18 -7.46 -13.78
CA ASP A 191 11.50 -7.22 -15.19
C ASP A 191 10.35 -7.75 -16.05
N LEU A 192 9.34 -6.90 -16.27
CA LEU A 192 8.15 -7.24 -17.06
C LEU A 192 8.21 -6.56 -18.43
N PRO A 193 7.85 -7.26 -19.52
CA PRO A 193 7.65 -6.63 -20.83
C PRO A 193 6.45 -5.67 -20.78
N GLU A 194 6.21 -4.96 -21.88
CA GLU A 194 5.01 -4.11 -21.99
C GLU A 194 3.73 -4.93 -21.80
N PHE A 195 2.81 -4.40 -21.00
CA PHE A 195 1.58 -5.09 -20.63
C PHE A 195 0.37 -4.16 -20.63
N ASP A 196 -0.81 -4.76 -20.67
CA ASP A 196 -2.07 -4.11 -20.38
C ASP A 196 -2.82 -4.85 -19.26
N ARG A 197 -4.11 -4.53 -19.09
CA ARG A 197 -4.93 -5.12 -18.02
C ARG A 197 -5.13 -6.62 -18.17
N THR A 198 -5.02 -7.17 -19.37
CA THR A 198 -5.20 -8.59 -19.66
C THR A 198 -3.87 -9.31 -19.63
N THR A 199 -2.84 -8.81 -20.32
CA THR A 199 -1.56 -9.51 -20.44
C THR A 199 -0.72 -9.48 -19.17
N ILE A 200 -1.01 -8.59 -18.22
CA ILE A 200 -0.33 -8.63 -16.91
C ILE A 200 -0.57 -9.95 -16.16
N ILE A 201 -1.72 -10.60 -16.37
CA ILE A 201 -2.05 -11.87 -15.68
C ILE A 201 -1.07 -12.99 -16.06
N PRO A 202 -0.92 -13.38 -17.34
CA PRO A 202 0.02 -14.43 -17.71
C PRO A 202 1.48 -14.04 -17.40
N LEU A 203 1.85 -12.76 -17.54
CA LEU A 203 3.22 -12.31 -17.23
C LEU A 203 3.58 -12.46 -15.75
N LEU A 204 2.67 -12.06 -14.85
CA LEU A 204 2.87 -12.24 -13.42
C LEU A 204 2.88 -13.72 -13.03
N SER A 205 2.04 -14.51 -13.68
CA SER A 205 1.94 -15.95 -13.42
C SER A 205 3.22 -16.67 -13.86
N GLU A 206 3.78 -16.31 -15.02
CA GLU A 206 5.08 -16.83 -15.48
C GLU A 206 6.23 -16.40 -14.55
N ALA A 207 6.27 -15.12 -14.15
CA ALA A 207 7.33 -14.59 -13.30
C ALA A 207 7.38 -15.23 -11.89
N LEU A 208 6.27 -15.81 -11.43
CA LEU A 208 6.12 -16.42 -10.11
C LEU A 208 5.81 -17.92 -10.16
N ASP A 209 5.92 -18.55 -11.34
CA ASP A 209 5.61 -19.96 -11.56
C ASP A 209 4.23 -20.39 -11.03
N ALA A 210 3.22 -19.55 -11.27
CA ALA A 210 1.84 -19.76 -10.86
C ALA A 210 0.98 -20.29 -12.01
N HIS A 211 0.11 -21.27 -11.69
CA HIS A 211 -0.80 -21.88 -12.67
C HIS A 211 -2.26 -21.44 -12.48
N THR A 212 -2.57 -20.84 -11.33
CA THR A 212 -3.89 -20.24 -11.06
C THR A 212 -3.73 -18.77 -10.69
N PHE A 213 -4.55 -17.91 -11.30
CA PHE A 213 -4.63 -16.49 -10.97
C PHE A 213 -6.04 -16.11 -10.50
N ILE A 214 -6.16 -15.60 -9.28
CA ILE A 214 -7.40 -15.08 -8.74
C ILE A 214 -7.57 -13.61 -9.16
N ALA A 215 -8.46 -13.38 -10.12
CA ALA A 215 -8.82 -12.06 -10.61
C ALA A 215 -10.00 -11.45 -9.83
N GLY A 216 -10.11 -10.11 -9.86
CA GLY A 216 -11.22 -9.41 -9.22
C GLY A 216 -12.56 -9.60 -9.97
N PRO A 217 -13.70 -9.27 -9.33
CA PRO A 217 -15.03 -9.49 -9.91
C PRO A 217 -15.31 -8.71 -11.20
N GLN A 218 -14.54 -7.65 -11.48
CA GLN A 218 -14.65 -6.85 -12.70
C GLN A 218 -13.80 -7.38 -13.86
N ALA A 219 -12.98 -8.41 -13.62
CA ALA A 219 -12.11 -8.99 -14.64
C ALA A 219 -12.85 -9.48 -15.90
N PRO A 220 -14.04 -10.11 -15.80
CA PRO A 220 -14.79 -10.51 -16.98
C PRO A 220 -15.14 -9.36 -17.95
N ASN A 221 -15.08 -8.10 -17.52
CA ASN A 221 -15.40 -6.95 -18.37
C ASN A 221 -14.27 -6.56 -19.32
N TYR A 222 -13.04 -7.06 -19.11
CA TYR A 222 -11.88 -6.67 -19.91
C TYR A 222 -10.95 -7.83 -20.27
N LEU A 223 -11.06 -8.97 -19.60
CA LEU A 223 -10.22 -10.12 -19.92
C LEU A 223 -10.59 -10.70 -21.27
N GLU A 224 -9.56 -10.96 -22.07
CA GLU A 224 -9.61 -11.62 -23.36
C GLU A 224 -8.94 -12.99 -23.19
N PRO A 225 -9.70 -14.09 -23.03
CA PRO A 225 -9.15 -15.41 -22.70
C PRO A 225 -8.05 -15.87 -23.65
N GLU A 226 -8.16 -15.55 -24.94
CA GLU A 226 -7.20 -15.90 -25.98
C GLU A 226 -5.82 -15.27 -25.75
N ARG A 227 -5.77 -14.13 -25.04
CA ARG A 227 -4.53 -13.40 -24.71
C ARG A 227 -3.90 -13.86 -23.40
N ILE A 228 -4.64 -14.59 -22.57
CA ILE A 228 -4.14 -15.20 -21.33
C ILE A 228 -3.48 -16.55 -21.65
N GLY A 229 -4.07 -17.29 -22.59
CA GLY A 229 -3.61 -18.61 -23.00
C GLY A 229 -3.93 -19.71 -21.97
N ASP A 230 -3.68 -20.96 -22.35
CA ASP A 230 -4.13 -22.14 -21.60
C ASP A 230 -3.25 -22.48 -20.38
N ARG A 231 -2.12 -21.78 -20.20
CA ARG A 231 -1.17 -22.04 -19.11
C ARG A 231 -1.63 -21.51 -17.75
N VAL A 232 -2.55 -20.55 -17.73
CA VAL A 232 -3.00 -19.89 -16.51
C VAL A 232 -4.51 -20.04 -16.39
N LYS A 233 -4.95 -20.77 -15.36
CA LYS A 233 -6.34 -20.82 -14.98
C LYS A 233 -6.72 -19.52 -14.27
N VAL A 234 -7.67 -18.77 -14.82
CA VAL A 234 -8.18 -17.55 -14.17
C VAL A 234 -9.45 -17.86 -13.39
N GLU A 235 -9.41 -17.63 -12.09
CA GLU A 235 -10.57 -17.73 -11.21
C GLU A 235 -11.10 -16.35 -10.85
N ILE A 236 -12.41 -16.18 -10.91
CA ILE A 236 -13.06 -14.92 -10.53
C ILE A 236 -13.38 -14.94 -9.04
N PHE A 237 -12.86 -13.96 -8.31
CA PHE A 237 -13.10 -13.82 -6.88
C PHE A 237 -14.55 -13.40 -6.59
N ASP A 238 -15.37 -14.36 -6.15
CA ASP A 238 -16.69 -14.08 -5.56
C ASP A 238 -16.53 -13.65 -4.09
N TYR A 239 -16.71 -12.35 -3.85
CA TYR A 239 -16.60 -11.75 -2.53
C TYR A 239 -17.98 -11.54 -1.91
N ARG A 240 -18.20 -12.17 -0.75
CA ARG A 240 -19.34 -11.89 0.12
C ARG A 240 -18.86 -11.15 1.35
N HIS A 241 -19.41 -9.96 1.57
CA HIS A 241 -19.01 -9.14 2.71
C HIS A 241 -19.48 -9.80 4.02
N PRO A 242 -18.58 -10.08 4.98
CA PRO A 242 -18.99 -10.65 6.26
C PRO A 242 -19.76 -9.61 7.09
N VAL A 243 -20.65 -10.08 7.96
CA VAL A 243 -21.27 -9.25 9.00
C VAL A 243 -20.54 -9.53 10.31
N TYR A 244 -20.16 -8.48 11.02
CA TYR A 244 -19.39 -8.58 12.27
C TYR A 244 -19.82 -7.48 13.25
N PRO A 245 -19.53 -7.63 14.55
CA PRO A 245 -19.83 -6.60 15.54
C PRO A 245 -19.14 -5.27 15.20
N GLN A 246 -19.87 -4.17 15.24
CA GLN A 246 -19.32 -2.81 15.11
C GLN A 246 -19.61 -2.03 16.39
N LEU A 247 -18.73 -1.09 16.74
CA LEU A 247 -18.83 -0.24 17.93
C LEU A 247 -20.16 0.51 18.03
N ARG A 248 -20.79 0.79 16.89
CA ARG A 248 -22.01 1.60 16.79
C ARG A 248 -23.18 0.70 16.41
N PRO A 249 -24.41 1.04 16.83
CA PRO A 249 -25.60 0.33 16.41
C PRO A 249 -25.78 0.35 14.88
N GLY A 250 -26.36 -0.73 14.36
CA GLY A 250 -26.48 -0.95 12.92
C GLY A 250 -25.21 -1.60 12.34
N PHE A 251 -25.24 -1.86 11.04
CA PHE A 251 -24.10 -2.42 10.33
C PHE A 251 -23.81 -1.59 9.08
N VAL A 252 -22.55 -1.16 8.94
CA VAL A 252 -22.06 -0.45 7.78
C VAL A 252 -21.09 -1.35 7.03
N SER A 253 -21.48 -1.76 5.83
CA SER A 253 -20.63 -2.57 4.96
C SER A 253 -19.62 -1.71 4.16
N HIS A 254 -18.59 -2.36 3.63
CA HIS A 254 -17.61 -1.79 2.70
C HIS A 254 -16.87 -0.58 3.26
N LEU A 255 -16.46 -0.70 4.52
CA LEU A 255 -15.49 0.16 5.20
C LEU A 255 -14.06 -0.38 4.98
N SER A 256 -13.08 0.40 5.42
CA SER A 256 -11.72 -0.09 5.61
C SER A 256 -11.69 -1.29 6.56
N VAL A 257 -10.73 -2.20 6.36
CA VAL A 257 -10.37 -3.27 7.30
C VAL A 257 -10.08 -2.76 8.70
N LEU A 258 -9.71 -1.48 8.83
CA LEU A 258 -9.56 -0.81 10.11
C LEU A 258 -10.80 -1.00 11.00
N ASP A 259 -12.01 -0.90 10.45
CA ASP A 259 -13.23 -1.08 11.24
C ASP A 259 -13.32 -2.49 11.83
N LEU A 260 -13.00 -3.51 11.04
CA LEU A 260 -12.96 -4.89 11.50
C LEU A 260 -11.90 -5.09 12.60
N LEU A 261 -10.67 -4.62 12.37
CA LEU A 261 -9.57 -4.74 13.35
C LEU A 261 -9.93 -4.11 14.69
N MET A 262 -10.51 -2.91 14.67
CA MET A 262 -10.88 -2.16 15.88
C MET A 262 -11.95 -2.88 16.71
N ASN A 263 -12.86 -3.60 16.06
CA ASN A 263 -14.00 -4.23 16.72
C ASN A 263 -13.80 -5.72 17.03
N CYS A 264 -13.03 -6.43 16.22
CA CYS A 264 -12.90 -7.89 16.28
C CYS A 264 -11.48 -8.37 16.59
N GLY A 265 -10.45 -7.50 16.46
CA GLY A 265 -9.09 -7.81 16.88
C GLY A 265 -8.60 -9.15 16.33
N PRO A 266 -8.17 -10.12 17.18
CA PRO A 266 -7.67 -11.43 16.75
C PRO A 266 -8.64 -12.26 15.88
N ASP A 267 -9.96 -12.08 16.02
CA ASP A 267 -10.94 -12.82 15.22
C ASP A 267 -11.03 -12.32 13.77
N SER A 268 -10.47 -11.15 13.47
CA SER A 268 -10.55 -10.49 12.15
C SER A 268 -10.07 -11.38 11.01
N GLY A 269 -8.99 -12.14 11.20
CA GLY A 269 -8.47 -13.07 10.19
C GLY A 269 -9.47 -14.18 9.85
N ARG A 270 -10.09 -14.79 10.87
CA ARG A 270 -11.12 -15.83 10.70
C ARG A 270 -12.36 -15.29 10.01
N ILE A 271 -12.79 -14.07 10.37
CA ILE A 271 -13.91 -13.37 9.74
C ILE A 271 -13.66 -13.17 8.24
N ILE A 272 -12.44 -12.75 7.87
CA ILE A 272 -12.05 -12.53 6.48
C ILE A 272 -12.04 -13.83 5.67
N ARG A 273 -11.65 -14.94 6.29
CA ARG A 273 -11.64 -16.28 5.66
C ARG A 273 -13.00 -16.98 5.65
N GLY A 274 -14.00 -16.45 6.38
CA GLY A 274 -15.32 -17.08 6.50
C GLY A 274 -15.33 -18.31 7.42
N GLU A 275 -14.43 -18.36 8.41
CA GLU A 275 -14.22 -19.47 9.34
C GLU A 275 -15.01 -19.32 10.67
N MET A 276 -16.16 -18.64 10.62
CA MET A 276 -17.04 -18.40 11.77
C MET A 276 -18.35 -19.18 11.68
#